data_AF-A0A183VES0-F1
#
_entry.id   AF-A0A183VES0-F1
#
_cell.length_a   1.000
_cell.length_b   1.000
_cell.length_c   1.000
_cell.angle_alpha   90.00
_cell.angle_beta   90.00
_cell.angle_gamma   90.00
#
_symmetry.space_group_name_H-M   'P 1'
#
loop_
_entity.id
_entity.type
_entity.pdbx_description
1 polymer ?
#
loop_
_entity_poly.entity_id
_entity_poly.type
_entity_poly.pdbx_seq_one_letter_code
_entity_poly.pdbx_strand_id
1 'polypeptide(L)'
;MVLVGCIGTTIALFSLFENMLVFYTFVHSKALRRRNLQYLTCLSLCDVFVSVSYVGIMSMQVYADFFRSFTLFELWHEYLRVAFTVSHITLSTASFLIMAAAIERYLQVHSSPRGISLLGYVCRHRTGIVVAAFLLGVLLRGTVFFEIQVMML
;
A
#
# COMPACT_ATOMS: atom_id res chain seq x y z
N MET A 1 1.16 -11.13 -22.47
CA MET A 1 1.11 -9.81 -23.16
C MET A 1 -0.22 -9.11 -22.90
N VAL A 2 -1.32 -9.48 -23.56
CA VAL A 2 -2.60 -8.71 -23.46
C VAL A 2 -3.17 -8.64 -22.03
N LEU A 3 -3.20 -9.76 -21.29
CA LEU A 3 -3.78 -9.80 -19.95
C LEU A 3 -3.02 -8.92 -18.94
N VAL A 4 -1.71 -9.14 -18.77
CA VAL A 4 -0.91 -8.39 -17.78
C VAL A 4 -0.49 -7.01 -18.31
N GLY A 5 -0.11 -6.94 -19.59
CA GLY A 5 0.47 -5.75 -20.21
C GLY A 5 -0.54 -4.73 -20.73
N CYS A 6 -1.77 -5.12 -21.08
CA CYS A 6 -2.81 -4.17 -21.47
C CYS A 6 -3.88 -4.03 -20.38
N ILE A 7 -4.48 -5.15 -19.94
CA ILE A 7 -5.57 -5.07 -18.95
C ILE A 7 -5.00 -4.68 -17.58
N GLY A 8 -3.94 -5.36 -17.14
CA GLY A 8 -3.28 -5.08 -15.86
C GLY A 8 -2.74 -3.64 -15.75
N THR A 9 -2.06 -3.14 -16.79
CA THR A 9 -1.58 -1.75 -16.83
C THR A 9 -2.72 -0.74 -16.75
N THR A 10 -3.79 -0.95 -17.52
CA THR A 10 -4.94 -0.05 -17.54
C THR A 10 -5.59 0.02 -16.16
N ILE A 11 -5.82 -1.14 -15.53
CA ILE A 11 -6.35 -1.20 -14.15
C ILE A 11 -5.42 -0.49 -13.16
N ALA A 12 -4.11 -0.72 -13.28
CA ALA A 12 -3.14 -0.08 -12.39
C ALA A 12 -3.12 1.45 -12.56
N LEU A 13 -3.27 1.96 -13.79
CA LEU A 13 -3.37 3.40 -14.05
C LEU A 13 -4.65 4.01 -13.50
N PHE A 14 -5.79 3.33 -13.66
CA PHE A 14 -7.05 3.77 -13.05
C PHE A 14 -6.94 3.78 -11.52
N SER A 15 -6.42 2.70 -10.92
CA SER A 15 -6.16 2.61 -9.48
C SER A 15 -5.24 3.74 -8.99
N LEU A 16 -4.17 4.03 -9.72
CA LEU A 16 -3.25 5.12 -9.40
C LEU A 16 -3.99 6.47 -9.39
N PHE A 17 -4.76 6.76 -10.44
CA PHE A 17 -5.48 8.02 -10.57
C PHE A 17 -6.54 8.19 -9.47
N GLU A 18 -7.36 7.17 -9.24
CA GLU A 18 -8.42 7.19 -8.24
C GLU A 18 -7.85 7.34 -6.83
N ASN A 19 -6.84 6.54 -6.46
CA ASN A 19 -6.24 6.64 -5.13
C ASN A 19 -5.48 7.95 -4.91
N MET A 20 -4.86 8.52 -5.95
CA MET A 20 -4.28 9.86 -5.89
C MET A 20 -5.33 10.94 -5.67
N LEU A 21 -6.48 10.86 -6.35
CA LEU A 21 -7.59 11.80 -6.18
C LEU A 21 -8.17 11.72 -4.76
N VAL A 22 -8.36 10.49 -4.25
CA VAL A 22 -8.82 10.24 -2.88
C VAL A 22 -7.83 10.82 -1.86
N PHE A 23 -6.54 10.54 -2.02
CA PHE A 23 -5.48 11.09 -1.17
C PHE A 23 -5.48 12.62 -1.20
N TYR A 24 -5.52 13.22 -2.40
CA TYR A 24 -5.57 14.68 -2.58
C TYR A 24 -6.80 15.29 -1.90
N THR A 25 -7.97 14.67 -2.06
CA THR A 25 -9.23 15.12 -1.46
C THR A 25 -9.16 15.09 0.08
N PHE A 26 -8.58 14.04 0.66
CA PHE A 26 -8.39 13.95 2.11
C PHE A 26 -7.40 14.98 2.65
N VAL A 27 -6.31 15.24 1.93
CA VAL A 27 -5.32 16.25 2.33
C VAL A 27 -5.91 17.66 2.24
N HIS A 28 -6.61 17.98 1.15
CA HIS A 28 -7.11 19.34 0.90
C HIS A 28 -8.38 19.68 1.69
N SER A 29 -9.33 18.75 1.83
CA SER A 29 -10.63 19.03 2.44
C SER A 29 -10.57 19.08 3.97
N LYS A 30 -10.78 20.28 4.53
CA LYS A 30 -10.86 20.51 6.00
C LYS A 30 -12.06 19.79 6.64
N ALA A 31 -13.14 19.57 5.90
CA ALA A 31 -14.34 18.89 6.40
C ALA A 31 -14.11 17.38 6.58
N LEU A 32 -13.42 16.75 5.64
CA LEU A 32 -13.06 15.33 5.69
C LEU A 32 -11.96 15.06 6.73
N ARG A 33 -11.05 16.01 6.93
CA ARG A 33 -10.03 15.95 7.99
C ARG A 33 -10.64 15.89 9.39
N ARG A 34 -11.77 16.58 9.63
CA ARG A 34 -12.52 16.50 10.89
C ARG A 34 -13.22 15.15 11.11
N ARG A 35 -13.51 14.41 10.04
CA ARG A 35 -14.11 13.06 10.11
C ARG A 35 -13.11 11.95 10.42
N ASN A 36 -11.87 12.30 10.74
CA ASN A 36 -10.99 11.38 11.45
C ASN A 36 -10.63 10.13 10.59
N LEU A 37 -10.46 10.31 9.28
CA LEU A 37 -10.26 9.26 8.26
C LEU A 37 -8.78 8.91 8.01
N GLN A 38 -7.94 9.02 9.03
CA GLN A 38 -6.48 8.87 8.90
C GLN A 38 -6.07 7.50 8.33
N TYR A 39 -6.72 6.41 8.76
CA TYR A 39 -6.45 5.07 8.22
C TYR A 39 -6.74 4.98 6.72
N LEU A 40 -7.84 5.59 6.26
CA LEU A 40 -8.23 5.58 4.86
C LEU A 40 -7.31 6.44 4.00
N THR A 41 -6.81 7.57 4.54
CA THR A 41 -5.79 8.39 3.86
C THR A 41 -4.48 7.61 3.70
N CYS A 42 -4.00 6.97 4.77
CA CYS A 42 -2.78 6.17 4.70
C CYS A 42 -2.95 4.94 3.79
N LEU A 43 -4.14 4.35 3.77
CA LEU A 43 -4.48 3.25 2.88
C LEU A 43 -4.43 3.68 1.41
N SER A 44 -5.06 4.80 1.03
CA SER A 44 -4.99 5.32 -0.35
C SER A 44 -3.55 5.61 -0.79
N LEU A 45 -2.69 6.09 0.13
CA LEU A 45 -1.27 6.26 -0.15
C LEU A 45 -0.57 4.91 -0.39
N CYS A 46 -0.88 3.88 0.41
CA CYS A 46 -0.38 2.53 0.22
C CYS A 46 -0.81 1.97 -1.16
N ASP A 47 -2.06 2.17 -1.56
CA ASP A 47 -2.59 1.69 -2.84
C ASP A 47 -1.93 2.38 -4.06
N VAL A 48 -1.56 3.66 -3.93
CA VAL A 48 -0.71 4.36 -4.92
C VAL A 48 0.66 3.68 -5.03
N PHE A 49 1.34 3.42 -3.91
CA PHE A 49 2.64 2.74 -3.93
C PHE A 49 2.56 1.33 -4.53
N VAL A 50 1.50 0.57 -4.23
CA VAL A 50 1.25 -0.75 -4.82
C VAL A 50 1.04 -0.63 -6.33
N SER A 51 0.25 0.34 -6.78
CA SER A 51 -0.04 0.55 -8.22
C SER A 51 1.23 0.92 -9.00
N VAL A 52 2.05 1.82 -8.46
CA VAL A 52 3.36 2.18 -9.05
C VAL A 52 4.28 0.96 -9.14
N SER A 53 4.35 0.19 -8.05
CA SER A 53 5.22 -0.98 -7.99
C SER A 53 4.75 -2.10 -8.93
N TYR A 54 3.43 -2.30 -9.08
CA TYR A 54 2.87 -3.24 -10.05
C TYR A 54 3.29 -2.90 -11.48
N VAL A 55 3.20 -1.63 -11.87
CA VAL A 55 3.64 -1.18 -13.20
C VAL A 55 5.14 -1.41 -13.39
N GLY A 56 5.94 -1.05 -12.37
CA GLY A 56 7.39 -1.23 -12.40
C GLY A 56 7.84 -2.69 -12.46
N ILE A 57 7.14 -3.61 -11.79
CA ILE A 57 7.47 -5.03 -11.71
C ILE A 57 6.89 -5.78 -12.92
N MET A 58 5.55 -5.82 -13.01
CA MET A 58 4.84 -6.73 -13.93
C MET A 58 4.74 -6.16 -15.33
N SER A 59 4.39 -4.87 -15.47
CA SER A 59 4.21 -4.27 -16.79
C SER A 59 5.55 -4.10 -17.49
N MET A 60 6.56 -3.60 -16.79
CA MET A 60 7.90 -3.45 -17.36
C MET A 60 8.50 -4.79 -17.82
N GLN A 61 8.32 -5.87 -17.06
CA GLN A 61 8.77 -7.21 -17.45
C GLN A 61 8.19 -7.61 -18.82
N VAL A 62 6.87 -7.44 -19.00
CA VAL A 62 6.19 -7.76 -20.26
C VAL A 62 6.70 -6.90 -21.41
N TYR A 63 6.99 -5.62 -21.18
CA TYR A 63 7.56 -4.74 -22.22
C TYR A 63 9.02 -5.08 -22.55
N ALA A 64 9.85 -5.38 -21.56
CA ALA A 64 11.24 -5.79 -21.78
C ALA A 64 11.33 -7.07 -22.63
N ASP A 65 10.48 -8.06 -22.33
CA ASP A 65 10.36 -9.28 -23.11
C ASP A 65 9.87 -9.02 -24.55
N PHE A 66 8.97 -8.05 -24.74
CA PHE A 66 8.44 -7.69 -26.05
C PHE A 66 9.50 -7.01 -26.94
N PHE A 67 10.23 -6.03 -26.39
CA PHE A 67 11.23 -5.27 -27.14
C PHE A 67 12.57 -5.99 -27.27
N ARG A 68 12.78 -7.12 -26.57
CA ARG A 68 14.04 -7.88 -26.54
C ARG A 68 15.28 -7.01 -26.25
N SER A 69 15.10 -5.92 -25.51
CA SER A 69 16.16 -4.99 -25.19
C SER A 69 16.86 -5.41 -23.90
N PHE A 70 18.13 -5.76 -24.02
CA PHE A 70 18.95 -6.22 -22.89
C PHE A 70 19.13 -5.12 -21.84
N THR A 71 19.33 -3.87 -22.26
CA THR A 71 19.52 -2.72 -21.35
C THR A 71 18.28 -2.44 -20.50
N LEU A 72 17.08 -2.56 -21.07
CA LEU A 72 15.82 -2.40 -20.34
C LEU A 72 15.62 -3.51 -19.30
N PHE A 73 16.03 -4.73 -19.64
CA PHE A 73 15.97 -5.88 -18.74
C PHE A 73 16.96 -5.75 -17.57
N GLU A 74 18.19 -5.30 -17.83
CA GLU A 74 19.21 -5.09 -16.81
C GLU A 74 18.79 -4.01 -15.79
N LEU A 75 18.33 -2.85 -16.28
CA LEU A 75 17.78 -1.78 -15.43
C LEU A 75 16.59 -2.27 -14.62
N TRP A 76 15.66 -3.02 -15.24
CA TRP A 76 14.53 -3.63 -14.53
C TRP A 76 15.01 -4.50 -13.38
N HIS A 77 16.00 -5.35 -13.60
CA HIS A 77 16.52 -6.27 -12.60
C HIS A 77 17.14 -5.56 -11.39
N GLU A 78 17.81 -4.42 -11.61
CA GLU A 78 18.43 -3.62 -10.54
C GLU A 78 17.39 -3.05 -9.57
N TYR A 79 16.33 -2.42 -10.10
CA TYR A 79 15.30 -1.81 -9.26
C TYR A 79 14.22 -2.80 -8.81
N LEU A 80 14.07 -3.96 -9.48
CA LEU A 80 13.07 -4.99 -9.18
C LEU A 80 13.09 -5.39 -7.71
N ARG A 81 14.28 -5.58 -7.14
CA ARG A 81 14.47 -5.94 -5.73
C ARG A 81 13.82 -4.93 -4.80
N VAL A 82 14.05 -3.65 -5.05
CA VAL A 82 13.52 -2.56 -4.23
C VAL A 82 12.01 -2.43 -4.43
N ALA A 83 11.53 -2.45 -5.68
CA ALA A 83 10.11 -2.34 -5.98
C ALA A 83 9.29 -3.49 -5.36
N PHE A 84 9.81 -4.72 -5.42
CA PHE A 84 9.14 -5.89 -4.87
C PHE A 84 9.07 -5.86 -3.34
N THR A 85 10.17 -5.51 -2.68
CA THR A 85 10.20 -5.39 -1.21
C THR A 85 9.27 -4.29 -0.71
N VAL A 86 9.29 -3.12 -1.36
CA VAL A 86 8.36 -2.02 -1.07
C VAL A 86 6.91 -2.46 -1.27
N SER A 87 6.60 -3.21 -2.33
CA SER A 87 5.25 -3.73 -2.57
C SER A 87 4.76 -4.60 -1.43
N HIS A 88 5.59 -5.55 -0.97
CA HIS A 88 5.22 -6.48 0.09
C HIS A 88 5.05 -5.80 1.45
N ILE A 89 5.93 -4.85 1.78
CA ILE A 89 5.82 -4.04 3.00
C ILE A 89 4.54 -3.21 2.95
N THR A 90 4.26 -2.58 1.80
CA THR A 90 3.08 -1.72 1.61
C THR A 90 1.79 -2.53 1.69
N LEU A 91 1.73 -3.70 1.05
CA LEU A 91 0.56 -4.58 1.09
C LEU A 91 0.28 -5.10 2.52
N SER A 92 1.34 -5.43 3.27
CA SER A 92 1.22 -5.83 4.67
C SER A 92 0.72 -4.67 5.55
N THR A 93 1.27 -3.47 5.33
CA THR A 93 0.86 -2.25 6.05
C THR A 93 -0.61 -1.93 5.76
N ALA A 94 -1.03 -1.98 4.49
CA ALA A 94 -2.41 -1.77 4.06
C ALA A 94 -3.37 -2.75 4.77
N SER A 95 -2.99 -4.03 4.86
CA SER A 95 -3.78 -5.05 5.57
C SER A 95 -3.97 -4.72 7.05
N PHE A 96 -2.91 -4.25 7.73
CA PHE A 96 -2.99 -3.82 9.13
C PHE A 96 -3.83 -2.56 9.30
N LEU A 97 -3.74 -1.60 8.37
CA LEU A 97 -4.55 -0.37 8.41
C LEU A 97 -6.04 -0.68 8.22
N ILE A 98 -6.38 -1.58 7.29
CA ILE A 98 -7.75 -2.05 7.08
C ILE A 98 -8.28 -2.71 8.34
N MET A 99 -7.49 -3.60 8.96
CA MET A 99 -7.87 -4.28 10.20
C MET A 99 -8.10 -3.27 11.35
N ALA A 100 -7.20 -2.29 11.51
CA ALA A 100 -7.35 -1.24 12.52
C ALA A 100 -8.62 -0.40 12.28
N ALA A 101 -8.90 -0.03 11.03
CA ALA A 101 -10.13 0.68 10.65
C ALA A 101 -11.39 -0.15 10.92
N ALA A 102 -11.35 -1.46 10.67
CA ALA A 102 -12.46 -2.37 10.95
C ALA A 102 -12.74 -2.48 12.45
N ILE A 103 -11.69 -2.60 13.28
CA ILE A 103 -11.81 -2.61 14.75
C ILE A 103 -12.42 -1.30 15.25
N GLU A 104 -11.94 -0.17 14.75
CA GLU A 104 -12.48 1.14 15.13
C GLU A 104 -13.97 1.27 14.77
N ARG A 105 -14.35 0.87 13.55
CA ARG A 105 -15.76 0.89 13.12
C ARG A 105 -16.62 -0.08 13.93
N TYR A 106 -16.08 -1.25 14.27
CA TYR A 106 -16.77 -2.23 15.12
C TYR A 106 -17.06 -1.67 16.51
N LEU A 107 -16.08 -1.02 17.14
CA LEU A 107 -16.23 -0.38 18.46
C LEU A 107 -17.24 0.79 18.43
N GLN A 108 -17.32 1.53 17.33
CA GLN A 108 -18.33 2.59 17.16
C GLN A 108 -19.75 2.03 17.08
N VAL A 109 -19.95 0.96 16.31
CA VAL A 109 -21.27 0.33 16.13
C VAL A 109 -21.72 -0.38 17.41
N HIS A 110 -20.81 -1.10 18.08
CA HIS A 110 -21.11 -1.84 19.31
C HIS A 110 -20.71 -1.01 20.55
N SER A 111 -21.46 0.07 20.77
CA SER A 111 -21.22 1.04 21.85
C SER A 111 -21.60 0.51 23.25
N SER A 112 -20.80 -0.43 23.77
CA SER A 112 -20.79 -0.78 25.20
C SER A 112 -20.05 0.30 26.00
N PRO A 113 -20.39 0.57 27.28
CA PRO A 113 -19.67 1.54 28.11
C PRO A 113 -18.16 1.30 28.19
N ARG A 114 -17.69 0.05 28.10
CA ARG A 114 -16.26 -0.28 27.98
C ARG A 114 -15.68 0.05 26.60
N GLY A 115 -16.48 -0.13 25.55
CA GLY A 115 -16.12 0.18 24.16
C GLY A 115 -15.93 1.68 23.92
N ILE A 116 -16.68 2.55 24.61
CA ILE A 116 -16.53 4.01 24.49
C ILE A 116 -15.18 4.48 25.06
N SER A 117 -14.74 3.94 26.19
CA SER A 117 -13.41 4.23 26.77
C SER A 117 -12.28 3.74 25.85
N LEU A 118 -12.42 2.52 25.32
CA LEU A 118 -11.47 1.91 24.39
C LEU A 118 -11.39 2.69 23.06
N LEU A 119 -12.54 3.14 22.53
CA LEU A 119 -12.62 3.99 21.35
C LEU A 119 -11.91 5.32 21.59
N GLY A 120 -12.08 5.94 22.77
CA GLY A 120 -11.37 7.15 23.16
C GLY A 120 -9.85 6.97 23.18
N TYR A 121 -9.36 5.83 23.67
CA TYR A 121 -7.93 5.49 23.66
C TYR A 121 -7.40 5.27 22.24
N VAL A 122 -8.11 4.48 21.43
CA VAL A 122 -7.76 4.22 20.01
C VAL A 122 -7.73 5.52 19.23
N CYS A 123 -8.74 6.40 19.39
CA CYS A 123 -8.81 7.70 18.74
C CYS A 123 -7.67 8.63 19.13
N ARG A 124 -7.20 8.55 20.37
CA ARG A 124 -6.10 9.37 20.88
C ARG A 124 -4.72 8.90 20.38
N HIS A 125 -4.54 7.60 20.15
CA HIS A 125 -3.27 7.00 19.72
C HIS A 125 -3.21 6.57 18.25
N ARG A 126 -4.14 7.02 17.39
CA ARG A 126 -4.23 6.59 15.98
C ARG A 126 -2.95 6.75 15.19
N THR A 127 -2.27 7.88 15.32
CA THR A 127 -0.98 8.09 14.65
C THR A 127 0.04 7.04 15.09
N GLY A 128 0.04 6.68 16.38
CA GLY A 128 0.87 5.59 16.89
C GLY A 128 0.50 4.23 16.30
N ILE A 129 -0.79 3.94 16.10
CA ILE A 129 -1.26 2.69 15.48
C ILE A 129 -0.82 2.62 14.00
N VAL A 130 -0.91 3.72 13.25
CA VAL A 130 -0.45 3.79 11.85
C VAL A 130 1.06 3.56 11.77
N VAL A 131 1.84 4.24 12.63
CA VAL A 131 3.30 4.06 12.68
C VAL A 131 3.66 2.62 13.08
N ALA A 132 2.97 2.05 14.07
CA ALA A 132 3.18 0.66 14.49
C ALA A 132 2.84 -0.33 13.36
N ALA A 133 1.76 -0.08 12.61
CA ALA A 133 1.38 -0.90 11.45
C ALA A 133 2.47 -0.88 10.36
N PHE A 134 3.04 0.30 10.09
CA PHE A 134 4.15 0.43 9.15
C PHE A 134 5.41 -0.27 9.65
N LEU A 135 5.79 -0.07 10.92
CA LEU A 135 6.94 -0.73 11.54
C LEU A 135 6.78 -2.26 11.56
N LEU A 136 5.59 -2.77 11.88
CA LEU A 136 5.29 -4.20 11.80
C LEU A 136 5.35 -4.72 10.37
N GLY A 137 4.85 -3.96 9.39
CA GLY A 137 4.97 -4.29 7.97
C GLY A 137 6.43 -4.42 7.55
N VAL A 138 7.28 -3.47 7.95
CA VAL A 138 8.73 -3.50 7.69
C VAL A 138 9.41 -4.66 8.41
N LEU A 139 9.09 -4.93 9.69
CA LEU A 139 9.72 -6.00 10.45
C LEU A 139 9.36 -7.40 9.92
N LEU A 140 8.09 -7.62 9.58
CA LEU A 140 7.59 -8.92 9.13
C LEU A 140 7.97 -9.24 7.68
N ARG A 141 8.08 -8.22 6.83
CA ARG A 141 8.37 -8.38 5.39
C ARG A 141 9.73 -7.86 4.96
N GLY A 142 10.50 -7.26 5.86
CA GLY A 142 11.89 -6.87 5.59
C GLY A 142 12.79 -8.05 5.29
N THR A 143 12.45 -9.25 5.78
CA THR A 143 13.14 -10.51 5.46
C THR A 143 13.07 -10.88 3.99
N VAL A 144 12.04 -10.42 3.26
CA VAL A 144 11.89 -10.64 1.80
C VAL A 144 13.05 -10.01 1.02
N PHE A 145 13.65 -8.93 1.53
CA PHE A 145 14.84 -8.33 0.92
C PHE A 145 16.02 -9.31 0.86
N PHE A 146 16.19 -10.11 1.92
CA PHE A 146 17.25 -11.13 1.98
C PHE A 146 16.90 -12.36 1.14
N GLU A 147 15.63 -12.76 1.06
CA GLU A 147 15.22 -13.91 0.23
C GLU A 147 15.48 -13.67 -1.26
N ILE A 148 15.23 -12.46 -1.76
CA ILE A 148 15.47 -12.12 -3.17
C ILE A 148 16.96 -12.10 -3.50
N GLN A 149 17.82 -11.76 -2.52
CA GLN A 149 19.27 -11.82 -2.69
C GLN A 149 19.74 -13.25 -2.93
N VAL A 150 19.10 -14.25 -2.31
CA VAL A 150 19.44 -15.67 -2.48
C VAL A 150 18.94 -16.22 -3.82
N MET A 151 17.79 -15.75 -4.31
CA MET A 151 17.19 -16.27 -5.55
C MET A 151 17.79 -15.68 -6.84
N MET A 152 18.43 -14.50 -6.75
CA MET A 152 19.13 -13.87 -7.88
C MET A 152 20.60 -14.33 -8.04
N LEU A 153 21.12 -15.17 -7.14
CA LEU A 153 22.51 -15.63 -7.10
C LEU A 153 22.62 -17.05 -7.67
#